data_AF-A0A7J7KUM2-F1
#
_entry.id   AF-A0A7J7KUM2-F1
#
_cell.length_a   1.000
_cell.length_b   1.000
_cell.length_c   1.000
_cell.angle_alpha   90.00
_cell.angle_beta   90.00
_cell.angle_gamma   90.00
#
_symmetry.space_group_name_H-M   'P 1'
#
loop_
_entity.id
_entity.type
_entity.pdbx_description
1 polymer ?
#
loop_
_entity_poly.entity_id
_entity_poly.type
_entity_poly.pdbx_seq_one_letter_code
_entity_poly.pdbx_strand_id
1 'polypeptide(L)'
;MDINPFYNSFVRWQMRKLKDMGKIVKDLRYAVYSPLDGQPRADHDRASGECMQPQDYTLIKMEVVPPFPPKLRPLEGKHVFLAAVTLRPKAMYGQTNSWVLPDGKNGGFKINEIDVFIITERAAHNLVYQKLSKIPEKPTCLITVTGHDLIGLPLKSPLSFKEIIYSLHMLTILTDKALRAKFRVKDEWVLPYGVILIINILEFGDKAAEKVCIDLKIKSQNEKDKLVEAKRLTYLNKHRRDNAYCEYTGMKVQEANPLIRTRLLELGHGVIYSKPEKKVMSRSGDKCVVVLTY
;
A
#
# COMPACT_ATOMS: atom_id res chain seq x y z
N MET A 1 -5.62 23.99 31.23
CA MET A 1 -6.09 25.19 30.51
C MET A 1 -7.21 25.78 31.34
N ASP A 2 -6.99 26.90 32.02
CA ASP A 2 -8.03 27.80 32.60
C ASP A 2 -7.34 29.00 33.29
N ILE A 3 -6.18 29.44 32.77
CA ILE A 3 -5.36 30.47 33.42
C ILE A 3 -5.97 31.88 33.20
N ASN A 4 -6.61 32.10 32.05
CA ASN A 4 -7.28 33.37 31.72
C ASN A 4 -8.78 33.14 31.45
N PRO A 5 -9.67 33.50 32.41
CA PRO A 5 -11.11 33.26 32.28
C PRO A 5 -11.75 34.11 31.16
N PHE A 6 -11.26 35.32 30.90
CA PHE A 6 -11.77 36.18 29.82
C PHE A 6 -11.49 35.58 28.45
N TYR A 7 -10.25 35.14 28.23
CA TYR A 7 -9.87 34.49 26.97
C TYR A 7 -10.62 33.18 26.76
N ASN A 8 -10.79 32.37 27.81
CA ASN A 8 -11.60 31.14 27.74
C ASN A 8 -13.06 31.43 27.35
N SER A 9 -13.67 32.47 27.95
CA SER A 9 -15.03 32.90 27.59
C SER A 9 -15.14 33.31 26.12
N PHE A 10 -14.17 34.08 25.62
CA PHE A 10 -14.08 34.46 24.21
C PHE A 10 -13.97 33.25 23.27
N VAL A 11 -13.07 32.29 23.57
CA VAL A 11 -12.92 31.07 22.77
C VAL A 11 -14.20 30.23 22.79
N ARG A 12 -14.87 30.10 23.94
CA ARG A 12 -16.16 29.39 24.05
C ARG A 12 -17.24 30.04 23.18
N TRP A 13 -17.33 31.37 23.20
CA TRP A 13 -18.24 32.12 22.34
C TRP A 13 -17.95 31.87 20.84
N GLN A 14 -16.68 31.94 20.45
CA GLN A 14 -16.25 31.69 19.06
C GLN A 14 -16.62 30.27 18.61
N MET A 15 -16.32 29.25 19.41
CA MET A 15 -16.62 27.85 19.08
C MET A 15 -18.13 27.59 18.96
N ARG A 16 -18.95 28.23 19.81
CA ARG A 16 -20.42 28.17 19.69
C ARG A 16 -20.89 28.79 18.37
N LYS A 17 -20.42 29.99 18.02
CA LYS A 17 -20.78 30.64 16.74
C LYS A 17 -20.38 29.81 15.53
N LEU A 18 -19.18 29.24 15.53
CA LEU A 18 -18.73 28.35 14.45
C LEU A 18 -19.59 27.09 14.35
N LYS A 19 -20.02 26.52 15.48
CA LYS A 19 -20.95 25.38 15.50
C LYS A 19 -22.32 25.77 14.94
N ASP A 20 -22.88 26.90 15.38
CA ASP A 20 -24.20 27.40 14.92
C ASP A 20 -24.19 27.69 13.42
N MET A 21 -23.05 28.12 12.87
CA MET A 21 -22.84 28.32 11.43
C MET A 21 -22.56 27.02 10.64
N GLY A 22 -22.59 25.86 11.30
CA GLY A 22 -22.28 24.57 10.67
C GLY A 22 -20.81 24.38 10.27
N LYS A 23 -19.89 25.18 10.80
CA LYS A 23 -18.44 25.08 10.50
C LYS A 23 -17.71 24.05 11.37
N ILE A 24 -18.32 23.64 12.48
CA ILE A 24 -17.82 22.54 13.33
C ILE A 24 -18.72 21.34 13.11
N VAL A 25 -18.17 20.29 12.50
CA VAL A 25 -18.86 19.02 12.23
C VAL A 25 -18.08 17.91 12.92
N LYS A 26 -18.79 17.06 13.67
CA LYS A 26 -18.23 15.83 14.22
C LYS A 26 -18.45 14.72 13.20
N ASP A 27 -17.36 14.18 12.68
CA ASP A 27 -17.38 13.16 11.65
C ASP A 27 -16.14 12.29 11.79
N LEU A 28 -16.23 11.03 11.34
CA LEU A 28 -15.12 10.09 11.41
C LEU A 28 -14.10 10.44 10.32
N ARG A 29 -12.89 10.86 10.73
CA ARG A 29 -11.85 11.36 9.82
C ARG A 29 -10.52 10.70 10.07
N TYR A 30 -9.74 10.62 8.99
CA TYR A 30 -8.33 10.26 9.07
C TYR A 30 -7.52 11.47 9.53
N ALA A 31 -6.70 11.27 10.55
CA ALA A 31 -5.80 12.30 11.07
C ALA A 31 -4.42 11.72 11.34
N VAL A 32 -3.38 12.55 11.21
CA VAL A 32 -2.05 12.20 11.71
C VAL A 32 -2.12 12.11 13.22
N TYR A 33 -1.62 11.03 13.80
CA TYR A 33 -1.79 10.68 15.20
C TYR A 33 -0.48 10.24 15.81
N SER A 34 -0.26 10.60 17.07
CA SER A 34 0.88 10.14 17.85
C SER A 34 0.41 9.12 18.90
N PRO A 35 0.68 7.82 18.67
CA PRO A 35 0.41 6.74 19.63
C PRO A 35 0.85 7.04 21.06
N LEU A 36 2.07 7.58 21.23
CA LEU A 36 2.63 7.89 22.53
C LEU A 36 1.85 9.00 23.26
N ASP A 37 1.34 9.98 22.50
CA ASP A 37 0.68 11.15 23.06
C ASP A 37 -0.84 10.99 23.17
N GLY A 38 -1.40 9.95 22.58
CA GLY A 38 -2.83 9.65 22.67
C GLY A 38 -3.75 10.60 21.88
N GLN A 39 -3.22 11.48 21.00
CA GLN A 39 -4.02 12.51 20.32
C GLN A 39 -3.61 12.79 18.87
N PRO A 40 -4.55 13.30 18.03
CA PRO A 40 -4.23 13.85 16.73
C PRO A 40 -3.18 14.97 16.82
N ARG A 41 -2.31 15.03 15.80
CA ARG A 41 -1.21 16.01 15.71
C ARG A 41 -1.47 17.01 14.60
N ALA A 42 -1.85 18.21 15.00
CA ALA A 42 -1.83 19.39 14.14
C ALA A 42 -0.39 19.74 13.74
N ASP A 43 -0.22 20.58 12.72
CA ASP A 43 1.09 20.85 12.13
C ASP A 43 2.11 21.38 13.14
N HIS A 44 1.71 22.34 13.98
CA HIS A 44 2.61 22.94 14.98
C HIS A 44 3.07 21.99 16.09
N ASP A 45 2.40 20.85 16.29
CA ASP A 45 2.77 19.85 17.29
C ASP A 45 3.81 18.82 16.77
N ARG A 46 4.24 18.97 15.51
CA ARG A 46 5.18 18.05 14.87
C ARG A 46 6.62 18.56 15.03
N ALA A 47 7.55 17.62 15.14
CA ALA A 47 8.98 17.92 15.06
C ALA A 47 9.48 17.90 13.61
N SER A 48 8.84 17.12 12.74
CA SER A 48 9.14 17.06 11.31
C SER A 48 7.91 16.62 10.52
N GLY A 49 7.75 17.13 9.30
CA GLY A 49 6.60 16.80 8.45
C GLY A 49 5.38 17.69 8.74
N GLU A 50 5.62 18.98 8.98
CA GLU A 50 4.56 19.99 8.91
C GLU A 50 3.87 19.93 7.54
N CYS A 51 2.56 20.20 7.52
CA CYS A 51 1.68 20.16 6.35
C CYS A 51 1.44 18.76 5.76
N MET A 52 2.14 17.72 6.23
CA MET A 52 1.95 16.36 5.73
C MET A 52 0.55 15.85 6.05
N GLN A 53 -0.19 15.41 5.03
CA GLN A 53 -1.55 14.90 5.18
C GLN A 53 -1.57 13.36 5.16
N PRO A 54 -2.65 12.75 5.69
CA PRO A 54 -2.96 11.36 5.39
C PRO A 54 -3.08 11.16 3.88
N GLN A 55 -2.42 10.12 3.35
CA GLN A 55 -2.56 9.70 1.97
C GLN A 55 -3.21 8.32 1.93
N ASP A 56 -4.29 8.22 1.16
CA ASP A 56 -5.04 6.99 0.98
C ASP A 56 -4.40 6.08 -0.06
N TYR A 57 -4.37 4.80 0.28
CA TYR A 57 -3.95 3.71 -0.58
C TYR A 57 -5.05 2.65 -0.61
N THR A 58 -5.06 1.84 -1.67
CA THR A 58 -5.80 0.58 -1.67
C THR A 58 -4.84 -0.51 -1.19
N LEU A 59 -5.12 -1.09 -0.02
CA LEU A 59 -4.43 -2.29 0.45
C LEU A 59 -5.08 -3.49 -0.22
N ILE A 60 -4.30 -4.19 -1.03
CA ILE A 60 -4.68 -5.37 -1.78
C ILE A 60 -4.31 -6.62 -0.98
N LYS A 61 -5.24 -7.57 -0.92
CA LYS A 61 -5.05 -8.87 -0.27
C LYS A 61 -4.71 -9.90 -1.35
N MET A 62 -3.45 -10.35 -1.40
CA MET A 62 -3.06 -11.48 -2.26
C MET A 62 -3.05 -12.75 -1.42
N GLU A 63 -3.95 -13.69 -1.71
CA GLU A 63 -4.10 -14.91 -0.91
C GLU A 63 -2.90 -15.83 -1.13
N VAL A 64 -2.30 -16.32 -0.04
CA VAL A 64 -1.24 -17.32 -0.09
C VAL A 64 -1.88 -18.68 -0.34
N VAL A 65 -1.46 -19.34 -1.42
CA VAL A 65 -2.04 -20.62 -1.83
C VAL A 65 -1.40 -21.75 -1.04
N PRO A 66 -2.18 -22.64 -0.40
CA PRO A 66 -1.65 -23.85 0.23
C PRO A 66 -0.97 -24.79 -0.78
N PRO A 67 0.00 -25.62 -0.38
CA PRO A 67 0.44 -25.86 0.99
C PRO A 67 1.39 -24.77 1.52
N PHE A 68 1.26 -24.45 2.81
CA PHE A 68 2.12 -23.46 3.45
C PHE A 68 3.54 -24.00 3.70
N PRO A 69 4.59 -23.20 3.47
CA PRO A 69 5.95 -23.59 3.81
C PRO A 69 6.09 -23.74 5.34
N PRO A 70 7.14 -24.43 5.83
CA PRO A 70 7.32 -24.76 7.25
C PRO A 70 7.11 -23.59 8.22
N LYS A 71 7.56 -22.38 7.85
CA LYS A 71 7.42 -21.17 8.69
C LYS A 71 6.00 -20.60 8.74
N LEU A 72 5.16 -20.89 7.74
CA LEU A 72 3.76 -20.45 7.69
C LEU A 72 2.78 -21.53 8.18
N ARG A 73 3.24 -22.77 8.47
CA ARG A 73 2.40 -23.85 9.03
C ARG A 73 1.59 -23.47 10.28
N PRO A 74 2.10 -22.63 11.23
CA PRO A 74 1.28 -22.19 12.36
C PRO A 74 0.04 -21.37 11.99
N LEU A 75 -0.08 -20.96 10.73
CA LEU A 75 -1.25 -20.27 10.18
C LEU A 75 -2.21 -21.19 9.42
N GLU A 76 -1.98 -22.51 9.41
CA GLU A 76 -2.93 -23.47 8.84
C GLU A 76 -4.33 -23.31 9.47
N GLY A 77 -5.37 -23.46 8.64
CA GLY A 77 -6.76 -23.19 9.03
C GLY A 77 -7.16 -21.72 9.02
N LYS A 78 -6.27 -20.79 8.63
CA LYS A 78 -6.55 -19.36 8.47
C LYS A 78 -6.43 -18.91 7.02
N HIS A 79 -7.10 -17.82 6.66
CA HIS A 79 -6.88 -17.15 5.39
C HIS A 79 -5.65 -16.24 5.50
N VAL A 80 -4.57 -16.63 4.84
CA VAL A 80 -3.30 -15.90 4.89
C VAL A 80 -3.16 -15.05 3.64
N PHE A 81 -2.98 -13.74 3.83
CA PHE A 81 -2.82 -12.80 2.72
C PHE A 81 -1.47 -12.09 2.79
N LEU A 82 -0.72 -12.10 1.69
CA LEU A 82 0.36 -11.16 1.47
C LEU A 82 -0.25 -9.82 1.07
N ALA A 83 -0.26 -8.86 1.99
CA ALA A 83 -0.92 -7.58 1.76
C ALA A 83 0.04 -6.52 1.23
N ALA A 84 -0.37 -5.82 0.16
CA ALA A 84 0.41 -4.78 -0.48
C ALA A 84 -0.43 -3.53 -0.74
N VAL A 85 0.16 -2.34 -0.65
CA VAL A 85 -0.55 -1.07 -0.87
C VAL A 85 -0.27 -0.52 -2.27
N THR A 86 -1.29 -0.01 -2.94
CA THR A 86 -1.16 0.59 -4.28
C THR A 86 -1.95 1.89 -4.40
N LEU A 87 -1.41 2.83 -5.18
CA LEU A 87 -2.11 4.03 -5.67
C LEU A 87 -2.75 3.79 -7.05
N ARG A 88 -2.56 2.59 -7.61
CA ARG A 88 -2.95 2.24 -8.98
C ARG A 88 -3.68 0.89 -8.98
N PRO A 89 -4.92 0.83 -8.48
CA PRO A 89 -5.68 -0.42 -8.41
C PRO A 89 -5.89 -1.06 -9.79
N LYS A 90 -5.96 -0.28 -10.88
CA LYS A 90 -5.99 -0.85 -12.24
C LYS A 90 -4.79 -1.71 -12.63
N ALA A 91 -3.64 -1.52 -11.97
CA ALA A 91 -2.44 -2.28 -12.28
C ALA A 91 -2.56 -3.76 -11.86
N MET A 92 -3.57 -4.09 -11.05
CA MET A 92 -3.79 -5.45 -10.54
C MET A 92 -4.09 -6.47 -11.65
N TYR A 93 -4.78 -6.08 -12.72
CA TYR A 93 -5.04 -6.96 -13.87
C TYR A 93 -3.75 -7.42 -14.57
N GLY A 94 -2.70 -6.58 -14.53
CA GLY A 94 -1.42 -6.82 -15.20
C GLY A 94 -0.36 -7.41 -14.28
N GLN A 95 -0.75 -7.92 -13.10
CA GLN A 95 0.23 -8.39 -12.14
C GLN A 95 0.83 -9.73 -12.55
N THR A 96 2.16 -9.77 -12.62
CA THR A 96 2.94 -10.96 -12.95
C THR A 96 3.59 -11.61 -11.74
N ASN A 97 3.91 -10.82 -10.72
CA ASN A 97 4.56 -11.26 -9.49
C ASN A 97 4.26 -10.27 -8.34
N SER A 98 4.73 -10.60 -7.14
CA SER A 98 4.74 -9.70 -5.98
C SER A 98 6.18 -9.53 -5.51
N TRP A 99 6.59 -8.34 -5.07
CA TRP A 99 7.98 -8.10 -4.69
C TRP A 99 8.15 -8.02 -3.17
N VAL A 100 9.12 -8.79 -2.66
CA VAL A 100 9.52 -8.77 -1.26
C VAL A 100 11.00 -8.40 -1.13
N LEU A 101 11.35 -7.67 -0.06
CA LEU A 101 12.74 -7.39 0.30
C LEU A 101 13.27 -8.58 1.14
N PRO A 102 14.35 -9.28 0.77
CA PRO A 102 14.72 -10.56 1.37
C PRO A 102 15.10 -10.42 2.84
N ASP A 103 15.86 -9.38 3.17
CA ASP A 103 16.25 -9.03 4.54
C ASP A 103 15.16 -8.25 5.29
N GLY A 104 14.03 -7.97 4.62
CA GLY A 104 12.90 -7.28 5.21
C GLY A 104 12.24 -8.13 6.30
N LYS A 105 12.06 -7.54 7.48
CA LYS A 105 11.33 -8.17 8.60
C LYS A 105 9.83 -7.99 8.41
N ASN A 106 9.12 -9.10 8.31
CA ASN A 106 7.66 -9.15 8.20
C ASN A 106 7.10 -10.04 9.32
N GLY A 107 5.79 -10.00 9.51
CA GLY A 107 5.08 -10.88 10.43
C GLY A 107 3.69 -11.19 9.93
N GLY A 108 3.14 -12.30 10.40
CA GLY A 108 1.74 -12.65 10.21
C GLY A 108 0.91 -12.02 11.32
N PHE A 109 0.13 -10.98 11.00
CA PHE A 109 -0.67 -10.24 11.96
C PHE A 109 -2.15 -10.61 11.83
N LYS A 110 -2.79 -10.93 12.95
CA LYS A 110 -4.22 -11.28 13.02
C LYS A 110 -5.06 -10.03 12.74
N ILE A 111 -5.93 -10.10 11.72
CA ILE A 111 -6.83 -9.01 11.32
C ILE A 111 -8.22 -9.20 11.91
N ASN A 112 -8.77 -10.39 11.75
CA ASN A 112 -10.01 -10.83 12.39
C ASN A 112 -9.82 -12.27 12.90
N GLU A 113 -10.88 -13.03 13.17
CA GLU A 113 -10.71 -14.41 13.66
C GLU A 113 -10.00 -15.34 12.68
N ILE A 114 -10.20 -15.11 11.38
CA ILE A 114 -9.84 -16.03 10.30
C ILE A 114 -8.72 -15.45 9.43
N ASP A 115 -8.71 -14.13 9.19
CA ASP A 115 -7.78 -13.47 8.29
C ASP A 115 -6.47 -13.07 9.00
N VAL A 116 -5.35 -13.36 8.33
CA VAL A 116 -4.00 -12.99 8.75
C VAL A 116 -3.31 -12.27 7.60
N PHE A 117 -2.74 -11.09 7.88
CA PHE A 117 -1.94 -10.36 6.90
C PHE A 117 -0.45 -10.54 7.16
N ILE A 118 0.29 -10.91 6.12
CA ILE A 118 1.75 -10.88 6.10
C ILE A 118 2.17 -9.47 5.70
N ILE A 119 2.64 -8.69 6.66
CA ILE A 119 3.05 -7.28 6.49
C ILE A 119 4.20 -6.92 7.44
N THR A 120 4.75 -5.72 7.29
CA THR A 120 5.70 -5.16 8.26
C THR A 120 5.00 -4.76 9.56
N GLU A 121 5.73 -4.81 10.68
CA GLU A 121 5.25 -4.35 11.98
C GLU A 121 4.74 -2.91 11.95
N ARG A 122 5.43 -2.02 11.23
CA ARG A 122 4.98 -0.63 11.04
C ARG A 122 3.62 -0.53 10.37
N ALA A 123 3.37 -1.37 9.36
CA ALA A 123 2.07 -1.38 8.69
C ALA A 123 0.98 -1.94 9.61
N ALA A 124 1.27 -3.02 10.35
CA ALA A 124 0.35 -3.58 11.34
C ALA A 124 0.00 -2.56 12.43
N HIS A 125 1.00 -1.81 12.92
CA HIS A 125 0.78 -0.74 13.88
C HIS A 125 -0.10 0.38 13.31
N ASN A 126 0.01 0.71 12.03
CA ASN A 126 -0.87 1.73 11.43
C ASN A 126 -2.32 1.21 11.23
N LEU A 127 -2.50 -0.08 10.93
CA LEU A 127 -3.83 -0.69 10.75
C LEU A 127 -4.68 -0.67 12.02
N VAL A 128 -4.06 -0.90 13.19
CA VAL A 128 -4.80 -0.98 14.46
C VAL A 128 -5.43 0.36 14.89
N TYR A 129 -4.84 1.50 14.46
CA TYR A 129 -5.40 2.84 14.67
C TYR A 129 -6.47 3.21 13.63
N GLN A 130 -6.62 2.42 12.56
CA GLN A 130 -7.61 2.64 11.49
C GLN A 130 -8.82 1.72 11.62
N LYS A 131 -8.94 0.99 12.74
CA LYS A 131 -9.99 0.00 12.98
C LYS A 131 -9.97 -1.15 11.95
N LEU A 132 -8.79 -1.46 11.43
CA LEU A 132 -8.56 -2.54 10.45
C LEU A 132 -7.94 -3.79 11.10
N SER A 133 -8.07 -3.93 12.41
CA SER A 133 -7.62 -5.07 13.20
C SER A 133 -8.61 -5.33 14.33
N LYS A 134 -8.76 -6.59 14.73
CA LYS A 134 -9.67 -7.03 15.80
C LYS A 134 -9.41 -6.30 17.11
N ILE A 135 -8.13 -6.17 17.49
CA ILE A 135 -7.72 -5.48 18.71
C ILE A 135 -7.27 -4.06 18.32
N PRO A 136 -7.96 -3.01 18.80
CA PRO A 136 -7.54 -1.63 18.61
C PRO A 136 -6.17 -1.37 19.25
N GLU A 137 -5.40 -0.47 18.65
CA GLU A 137 -4.13 0.07 19.16
C GLU A 137 -2.97 -0.93 19.40
N LYS A 138 -3.22 -2.24 19.40
CA LYS A 138 -2.22 -3.28 19.65
C LYS A 138 -2.22 -4.36 18.55
N PRO A 139 -1.18 -4.42 17.70
CA PRO A 139 -1.10 -5.44 16.66
C PRO A 139 -0.85 -6.82 17.29
N THR A 140 -1.58 -7.84 16.80
CA THR A 140 -1.43 -9.22 17.28
C THR A 140 -0.58 -10.01 16.30
N CYS A 141 0.72 -10.13 16.60
CA CYS A 141 1.66 -10.92 15.80
C CYS A 141 1.53 -12.40 16.16
N LEU A 142 1.35 -13.25 15.14
CA LEU A 142 1.25 -14.70 15.28
C LEU A 142 2.59 -15.39 14.97
N ILE A 143 3.29 -14.88 13.95
CA ILE A 143 4.59 -15.39 13.51
C ILE A 143 5.46 -14.25 12.99
N THR A 144 6.78 -14.43 13.03
CA THR A 144 7.76 -13.54 12.40
C THR A 144 8.43 -14.26 11.24
N VAL A 145 8.59 -13.57 10.11
CA VAL A 145 9.16 -14.11 8.87
C VAL A 145 10.04 -13.07 8.20
N THR A 146 11.08 -13.51 7.51
CA THR A 146 11.89 -12.63 6.66
C THR A 146 11.37 -12.66 5.23
N GLY A 147 11.76 -11.70 4.40
CA GLY A 147 11.43 -11.77 2.97
C GLY A 147 11.98 -13.01 2.29
N HIS A 148 13.13 -13.54 2.74
CA HIS A 148 13.67 -14.82 2.25
C HIS A 148 12.69 -15.98 2.45
N ASP A 149 11.97 -15.99 3.57
CA ASP A 149 10.96 -17.02 3.86
C ASP A 149 9.71 -16.88 2.97
N LEU A 150 9.52 -15.68 2.40
CA LEU A 150 8.39 -15.35 1.56
C LEU A 150 8.69 -15.52 0.08
N ILE A 151 9.95 -15.67 -0.36
CA ILE A 151 10.27 -15.84 -1.79
C ILE A 151 9.74 -17.20 -2.28
N GLY A 152 9.06 -17.18 -3.42
CA GLY A 152 8.50 -18.37 -4.07
C GLY A 152 7.12 -18.79 -3.55
N LEU A 153 6.47 -17.97 -2.71
CA LEU A 153 5.09 -18.25 -2.31
C LEU A 153 4.16 -18.10 -3.53
N PRO A 154 3.33 -19.11 -3.82
CA PRO A 154 2.25 -18.97 -4.78
C PRO A 154 1.15 -18.10 -4.19
N LEU A 155 0.73 -17.11 -4.96
CA LEU A 155 -0.28 -16.14 -4.56
C LEU A 155 -1.41 -16.07 -5.59
N LYS A 156 -2.64 -16.01 -5.11
CA LYS A 156 -3.79 -15.57 -5.91
C LYS A 156 -3.94 -14.08 -5.73
N SER A 157 -3.76 -13.33 -6.81
CA SER A 157 -3.91 -11.88 -6.78
C SER A 157 -5.27 -11.46 -7.35
N PRO A 158 -5.99 -10.52 -6.71
CA PRO A 158 -7.31 -10.14 -7.18
C PRO A 158 -7.25 -9.45 -8.53
N LEU A 159 -8.22 -9.78 -9.38
CA LEU A 159 -8.39 -9.26 -10.75
C LEU A 159 -7.25 -9.61 -11.73
N SER A 160 -6.19 -10.31 -11.29
CA SER A 160 -5.11 -10.72 -12.18
C SER A 160 -5.61 -11.72 -13.23
N PHE A 161 -5.16 -11.58 -14.48
CA PHE A 161 -5.39 -12.60 -15.50
C PHE A 161 -4.61 -13.89 -15.25
N LYS A 162 -3.58 -13.84 -14.40
CA LYS A 162 -2.82 -15.02 -13.97
C LYS A 162 -3.46 -15.57 -12.71
N GLU A 163 -3.86 -16.84 -12.76
CA GLU A 163 -4.43 -17.52 -11.59
C GLU A 163 -3.45 -17.57 -10.41
N ILE A 164 -2.18 -17.86 -10.71
CA ILE A 164 -1.10 -17.92 -9.72
C ILE A 164 0.02 -16.98 -10.16
N ILE A 165 0.47 -16.15 -9.23
CA ILE A 165 1.70 -15.37 -9.33
C ILE A 165 2.63 -15.76 -8.18
N TYR A 166 3.91 -15.41 -8.27
CA TYR A 166 4.87 -15.71 -7.20
C TYR A 166 5.40 -14.45 -6.53
N SER A 167 5.67 -14.54 -5.24
CA SER A 167 6.48 -13.55 -4.54
C SER A 167 7.95 -13.73 -4.89
N LEU A 168 8.58 -12.67 -5.37
CA LEU A 168 9.95 -12.66 -5.87
C LEU A 168 10.76 -11.58 -5.17
N HIS A 169 12.07 -11.73 -5.28
CA HIS A 169 12.97 -10.68 -4.87
C HIS A 169 13.06 -9.59 -5.94
N MET A 170 12.90 -8.32 -5.57
CA MET A 170 12.98 -7.18 -6.49
C MET A 170 14.22 -7.22 -7.40
N LEU A 171 15.37 -7.71 -6.89
CA LEU A 171 16.58 -7.77 -7.71
C LEU A 171 16.62 -8.89 -8.75
N THR A 172 15.66 -9.82 -8.74
CA THR A 172 15.64 -10.95 -9.67
C THR A 172 15.06 -10.52 -11.02
N ILE A 173 15.92 -9.98 -11.89
CA ILE A 173 15.56 -9.66 -13.27
C ILE A 173 15.41 -10.95 -14.08
N LEU A 174 14.38 -11.00 -14.94
CA LEU A 174 14.02 -12.12 -15.84
C LEU A 174 15.22 -12.74 -16.60
N THR A 175 16.27 -11.96 -16.88
CA THR A 175 17.37 -12.33 -17.76
C THR A 175 18.60 -12.90 -17.04
N ASP A 176 18.78 -12.67 -15.74
CA ASP A 176 20.01 -13.06 -15.03
C ASP A 176 19.83 -14.39 -14.27
N LYS A 177 20.39 -15.46 -14.84
CA LYS A 177 20.39 -16.81 -14.26
C LYS A 177 21.16 -16.88 -12.93
N ALA A 178 22.24 -16.11 -12.77
CA ALA A 178 23.05 -16.10 -11.55
C ALA A 178 22.27 -15.47 -10.39
N LEU A 179 21.54 -14.39 -10.64
CA LEU A 179 20.66 -13.78 -9.62
C LEU A 179 19.50 -14.70 -9.23
N ARG A 180 18.89 -15.42 -10.20
CA ARG A 180 17.87 -16.43 -9.88
C ARG A 180 18.41 -17.53 -8.97
N ALA A 181 19.59 -18.08 -9.31
CA ALA A 181 20.25 -19.09 -8.48
C ALA A 181 20.58 -18.58 -7.07
N LYS A 182 21.10 -17.35 -6.95
CA LYS A 182 21.45 -16.72 -5.66
C LYS A 182 20.26 -16.63 -4.71
N PHE A 183 19.08 -16.30 -5.22
CA PHE A 183 17.84 -16.16 -4.42
C PHE A 183 16.96 -17.41 -4.45
N ARG A 184 17.44 -18.53 -5.00
CA ARG A 184 16.69 -19.80 -5.15
C ARG A 184 15.35 -19.63 -5.88
N VAL A 185 15.31 -18.70 -6.83
CA VAL A 185 14.15 -18.45 -7.68
C VAL A 185 14.16 -19.42 -8.84
N LYS A 186 13.06 -20.16 -9.01
CA LYS A 186 12.92 -21.11 -10.12
C LYS A 186 12.55 -20.39 -11.43
N ASP A 187 12.97 -20.96 -12.54
CA ASP A 187 12.66 -20.44 -13.88
C ASP A 187 11.15 -20.41 -14.15
N GLU A 188 10.39 -21.39 -13.64
CA GLU A 188 8.93 -21.49 -13.78
C GLU A 188 8.17 -20.31 -13.13
N TRP A 189 8.76 -19.65 -12.13
CA TRP A 189 8.15 -18.50 -11.45
C TRP A 189 8.34 -17.18 -12.22
N VAL A 190 9.15 -17.19 -13.28
CA VAL A 190 9.70 -15.99 -13.90
C VAL A 190 9.50 -16.02 -15.42
N LEU A 191 10.01 -17.05 -16.10
CA LEU A 191 10.03 -17.11 -17.57
C LEU A 191 8.64 -17.12 -18.23
N PRO A 192 7.61 -17.81 -17.69
CA PRO A 192 6.27 -17.81 -18.29
C PRO A 192 5.50 -16.48 -18.14
N TYR A 193 6.03 -15.53 -17.35
CA TYR A 193 5.35 -14.30 -16.97
C TYR A 193 5.81 -13.13 -17.83
N GLY A 194 5.30 -13.08 -19.06
CA GLY A 194 5.45 -11.92 -19.94
C GLY A 194 4.64 -10.70 -19.48
N VAL A 195 4.98 -9.53 -20.02
CA VAL A 195 4.27 -8.27 -19.74
C VAL A 195 2.82 -8.38 -20.22
N ILE A 196 1.88 -8.13 -19.32
CA ILE A 196 0.45 -8.08 -19.60
C ILE A 196 0.05 -6.65 -19.98
N LEU A 197 -0.61 -6.50 -21.11
CA LEU A 197 -1.05 -5.20 -21.62
C LEU A 197 -2.33 -4.77 -20.91
N ILE A 198 -2.27 -3.67 -20.17
CA ILE A 198 -3.41 -3.15 -19.39
C ILE A 198 -3.76 -1.70 -19.72
N ILE A 199 -2.84 -0.94 -20.31
CA ILE A 199 -2.99 0.48 -20.62
C ILE A 199 -2.22 0.78 -21.91
N ASN A 200 -2.86 1.42 -22.88
CA ASN A 200 -2.15 2.11 -23.96
C ASN A 200 -1.86 3.54 -23.51
N ILE A 201 -0.60 3.95 -23.58
CA ILE A 201 -0.23 5.37 -23.48
C ILE A 201 0.10 5.83 -24.89
N LEU A 202 -0.63 6.82 -25.43
CA LEU A 202 -0.53 7.23 -26.84
C LEU A 202 0.91 7.44 -27.34
N GLU A 203 1.79 8.04 -26.52
CA GLU A 203 3.19 8.33 -26.87
C GLU A 203 4.11 7.10 -26.77
N PHE A 204 3.77 6.14 -25.90
CA PHE A 204 4.64 5.02 -25.55
C PHE A 204 4.10 3.64 -25.91
N GLY A 205 2.86 3.55 -26.42
CA GLY A 205 2.16 2.32 -26.76
C GLY A 205 1.71 1.51 -25.54
N ASP A 206 1.42 0.23 -25.77
CA ASP A 206 0.86 -0.70 -24.77
C ASP A 206 1.90 -1.21 -23.74
N LYS A 207 3.19 -1.06 -24.06
CA LYS A 207 4.32 -1.44 -23.19
C LYS A 207 5.14 -0.23 -22.76
N ALA A 208 4.45 0.81 -22.31
CA ALA A 208 5.08 2.10 -22.05
C ALA A 208 6.28 2.04 -21.09
N ALA A 209 6.20 1.23 -20.03
CA ALA A 209 7.31 1.09 -19.09
C ALA A 209 8.55 0.44 -19.73
N GLU A 210 8.35 -0.60 -20.56
CA GLU A 210 9.44 -1.29 -21.26
C GLU A 210 10.09 -0.35 -22.28
N LYS A 211 9.28 0.33 -23.11
CA LYS A 211 9.77 1.30 -24.10
C LYS A 211 10.62 2.39 -23.45
N VAL A 212 10.14 3.02 -22.40
CA VAL A 212 10.88 4.10 -21.71
C VAL A 212 12.17 3.59 -21.07
N CYS A 213 12.19 2.37 -20.53
CA CYS A 213 13.43 1.76 -20.02
C CYS A 213 14.46 1.52 -21.14
N ILE A 214 14.02 1.09 -22.33
CA ILE A 214 14.88 0.92 -23.51
C ILE A 214 15.42 2.28 -23.99
N ASP A 215 14.55 3.27 -24.13
CA ASP A 215 14.90 4.62 -24.61
C ASP A 215 15.93 5.29 -23.67
N LEU A 216 15.76 5.15 -22.36
CA LEU A 216 16.70 5.65 -21.35
C LEU A 216 17.92 4.75 -21.11
N LYS A 217 18.03 3.63 -21.85
CA LYS A 217 19.11 2.64 -21.76
C LYS A 217 19.34 2.19 -20.31
N ILE A 218 18.27 1.90 -19.59
CA ILE A 218 18.31 1.40 -18.21
C ILE A 218 18.70 -0.08 -18.25
N LYS A 219 19.79 -0.41 -17.56
CA LYS A 219 20.33 -1.77 -17.48
C LYS A 219 20.20 -2.37 -16.10
N SER A 220 20.07 -1.53 -15.07
CA SER A 220 20.00 -1.97 -13.68
C SER A 220 18.98 -1.18 -12.87
N GLN A 221 18.35 -1.86 -11.92
CA GLN A 221 17.47 -1.23 -10.93
C GLN A 221 18.21 -0.26 -9.97
N ASN A 222 19.54 -0.28 -9.97
CA ASN A 222 20.35 0.61 -9.14
C ASN A 222 20.48 2.01 -9.76
N GLU A 223 20.09 2.21 -11.02
CA GLU A 223 20.12 3.48 -11.73
C GLU A 223 18.95 4.40 -11.30
N LYS A 224 18.97 4.81 -10.03
CA LYS A 224 17.87 5.53 -9.36
C LYS A 224 17.39 6.76 -10.14
N ASP A 225 18.30 7.60 -10.63
CA ASP A 225 17.94 8.85 -11.29
C ASP A 225 17.22 8.60 -12.62
N LYS A 226 17.71 7.64 -13.41
CA LYS A 226 17.04 7.23 -14.66
C LYS A 226 15.68 6.59 -14.39
N LEU A 227 15.54 5.81 -13.33
CA LEU A 227 14.27 5.19 -12.95
C LEU A 227 13.25 6.22 -12.46
N VAL A 228 13.70 7.27 -11.75
CA VAL A 228 12.85 8.39 -11.35
C VAL A 228 12.34 9.12 -12.59
N GLU A 229 13.21 9.37 -13.57
CA GLU A 229 12.81 9.99 -14.83
C GLU A 229 11.86 9.10 -15.65
N ALA A 230 12.16 7.80 -15.78
CA ALA A 230 11.29 6.84 -16.43
C ALA A 230 9.88 6.80 -15.80
N LYS A 231 9.83 6.83 -14.46
CA LYS A 231 8.59 6.92 -13.71
C LYS A 231 7.87 8.23 -14.00
N ARG A 232 8.57 9.36 -14.04
CA ARG A 232 7.97 10.69 -14.33
C ARG A 232 7.30 10.69 -15.71
N LEU A 233 8.01 10.26 -16.75
CA LEU A 233 7.51 10.19 -18.13
C LEU A 233 6.25 9.31 -18.22
N THR A 234 6.29 8.12 -17.60
CA THR A 234 5.16 7.19 -17.61
C THR A 234 4.05 7.53 -16.60
N TYR A 235 4.23 8.51 -15.71
CA TYR A 235 3.18 8.98 -14.79
C TYR A 235 2.45 10.22 -15.34
N LEU A 236 3.18 11.19 -15.86
CA LEU A 236 2.64 12.49 -16.27
C LEU A 236 1.72 12.37 -17.49
N ASN A 237 2.10 11.51 -18.45
CA ASN A 237 1.39 11.40 -19.72
C ASN A 237 0.07 10.63 -19.62
N LYS A 238 -0.18 9.95 -18.48
CA LYS A 238 -1.40 9.15 -18.25
C LYS A 238 -2.68 9.95 -18.06
N HIS A 239 -2.58 11.26 -17.87
CA HIS A 239 -3.73 12.10 -17.51
C HIS A 239 -4.48 12.69 -18.70
N ARG A 240 -4.00 12.51 -19.94
CA ARG A 240 -4.59 13.22 -21.08
C ARG A 240 -5.44 12.33 -22.01
N ARG A 241 -5.04 11.10 -22.37
CA ARG A 241 -5.79 10.24 -23.33
C ARG A 241 -5.48 8.73 -23.24
N ASP A 242 -5.37 8.17 -22.04
CA ASP A 242 -5.10 6.72 -21.87
C ASP A 242 -6.39 5.90 -21.86
N ASN A 243 -6.41 4.83 -22.66
CA ASN A 243 -7.49 3.83 -22.64
C ASN A 243 -7.09 2.66 -21.74
N ALA A 244 -8.01 2.26 -20.87
CA ALA A 244 -7.88 1.01 -20.14
C ALA A 244 -8.10 -0.17 -21.11
N TYR A 245 -7.30 -1.22 -20.95
CA TYR A 245 -7.66 -2.56 -21.36
C TYR A 245 -8.08 -3.34 -20.12
N CYS A 246 -8.71 -4.50 -20.30
CA CYS A 246 -9.40 -5.34 -19.30
C CYS A 246 -10.93 -5.13 -19.32
N GLU A 247 -11.60 -5.33 -18.20
CA GLU A 247 -13.07 -5.27 -18.11
C GLU A 247 -13.67 -3.88 -18.43
N TYR A 248 -12.83 -2.84 -18.41
CA TYR A 248 -13.19 -1.46 -18.74
C TYR A 248 -12.61 -1.01 -20.09
N THR A 249 -12.49 -1.95 -21.04
CA THR A 249 -11.88 -1.67 -22.36
C THR A 249 -12.58 -0.50 -23.06
N GLY A 250 -11.80 0.47 -23.52
CA GLY A 250 -12.30 1.67 -24.21
C GLY A 250 -12.69 2.83 -23.28
N MET A 251 -12.72 2.62 -21.96
CA MET A 251 -12.91 3.72 -21.00
C MET A 251 -11.61 4.48 -20.74
N LYS A 252 -11.74 5.76 -20.42
CA LYS A 252 -10.62 6.55 -19.93
C LYS A 252 -10.17 6.02 -18.58
N VAL A 253 -8.86 5.92 -18.41
CA VAL A 253 -8.23 5.50 -17.15
C VAL A 253 -8.75 6.25 -15.91
N GLN A 254 -9.04 7.56 -16.05
CA GLN A 254 -9.51 8.39 -14.94
C GLN A 254 -10.91 7.98 -14.45
N GLU A 255 -11.74 7.45 -15.34
CA GLU A 255 -13.09 6.96 -15.05
C GLU A 255 -13.06 5.50 -14.57
N ALA A 256 -12.22 4.66 -15.17
CA ALA A 256 -12.11 3.25 -14.78
C ALA A 256 -11.47 3.05 -13.39
N ASN A 257 -10.48 3.87 -13.01
CA ASN A 257 -9.74 3.70 -11.76
C ASN A 257 -10.63 3.70 -10.50
N PRO A 258 -11.54 4.68 -10.29
CA PRO A 258 -12.47 4.68 -9.17
C PRO A 258 -13.39 3.45 -9.16
N LEU A 259 -13.86 2.99 -10.32
CA LEU A 259 -14.73 1.82 -10.43
C LEU A 259 -13.99 0.54 -10.04
N ILE A 260 -12.76 0.34 -10.53
CA ILE A 260 -11.91 -0.79 -10.16
C ILE A 260 -11.60 -0.77 -8.66
N ARG A 261 -11.30 0.40 -8.09
CA ARG A 261 -11.09 0.56 -6.65
C ARG A 261 -12.33 0.13 -5.88
N THR A 262 -13.50 0.62 -6.28
CA THR A 262 -14.78 0.31 -5.63
C THR A 262 -15.07 -1.19 -5.67
N ARG A 263 -14.91 -1.82 -6.84
CA ARG A 263 -15.07 -3.27 -7.00
C ARG A 263 -14.12 -4.08 -6.10
N LEU A 264 -12.85 -3.69 -6.00
CA LEU A 264 -11.89 -4.36 -5.11
C LEU A 264 -12.32 -4.30 -3.64
N LEU A 265 -12.92 -3.20 -3.21
CA LEU A 265 -13.44 -3.03 -1.86
C LEU A 265 -14.72 -3.85 -1.64
N GLU A 266 -15.66 -3.79 -2.58
CA GLU A 266 -16.93 -4.53 -2.53
C GLU A 266 -16.74 -6.05 -2.51
N LEU A 267 -15.78 -6.57 -3.28
CA LEU A 267 -15.42 -7.98 -3.28
C LEU A 267 -14.59 -8.41 -2.04
N GLY A 268 -14.26 -7.48 -1.14
CA GLY A 268 -13.43 -7.76 0.04
C GLY A 268 -11.96 -8.07 -0.27
N HIS A 269 -11.54 -7.91 -1.53
CA HIS A 269 -10.17 -8.12 -2.02
C HIS A 269 -9.20 -7.00 -1.64
N GLY A 270 -9.71 -5.88 -1.14
CA GLY A 270 -8.90 -4.81 -0.59
C GLY A 270 -9.60 -4.02 0.50
N VAL A 271 -8.84 -3.16 1.18
CA VAL A 271 -9.35 -2.18 2.15
C VAL A 271 -8.70 -0.82 1.90
N ILE A 272 -9.38 0.24 2.32
CA ILE A 272 -8.76 1.58 2.35
C ILE A 272 -7.74 1.58 3.48
N TYR A 273 -6.51 1.97 3.17
CA TYR A 273 -5.42 2.09 4.13
C TYR A 273 -4.75 3.43 3.94
N SER A 274 -4.64 4.21 5.01
CA SER A 274 -4.07 5.55 4.95
C SER A 274 -2.74 5.58 5.68
N LYS A 275 -1.77 6.34 5.20
CA LYS A 275 -0.51 6.58 5.92
C LYS A 275 -0.02 7.99 5.67
N PRO A 276 0.87 8.55 6.52
CA PRO A 276 1.52 9.79 6.19
C PRO A 276 2.36 9.61 4.92
N GLU A 277 2.27 10.53 3.97
CA GLU A 277 3.00 10.45 2.69
C GLU A 277 4.53 10.38 2.90
N LYS A 278 5.03 11.07 3.93
CA LYS A 278 6.41 11.02 4.41
C LYS A 278 6.43 10.73 5.91
N LYS A 279 7.58 10.34 6.43
CA LYS A 279 7.78 10.12 7.87
C LYS A 279 7.45 11.42 8.63
N VAL A 280 6.55 11.33 9.61
CA VAL A 280 6.20 12.42 10.53
C VAL A 280 6.65 12.00 11.93
N MET A 281 7.24 12.94 12.66
CA MET A 281 7.68 12.75 14.04
C MET A 281 6.96 13.74 14.94
N SER A 282 6.47 13.29 16.09
CA SER A 282 5.96 14.18 17.13
C SER A 282 7.12 14.88 17.86
N ARG A 283 6.83 15.96 18.59
CA ARG A 283 7.80 16.62 19.47
C ARG A 283 8.27 15.74 20.64
N SER A 284 7.45 14.76 21.05
CA SER A 284 7.82 13.75 22.04
C SER A 284 8.72 12.63 21.48
N GLY A 285 9.07 12.69 20.19
CA GLY A 285 9.96 11.72 19.55
C GLY A 285 9.27 10.48 19.01
N ASP A 286 7.93 10.45 18.99
CA ASP A 286 7.16 9.33 18.46
C ASP A 286 7.01 9.38 16.93
N LYS A 287 6.93 8.20 16.30
CA LYS A 287 6.67 8.07 14.86
C LYS A 287 5.17 8.06 14.63
N CYS A 288 4.65 9.16 14.08
CA CYS A 288 3.21 9.30 13.86
C CYS A 288 2.67 8.27 12.85
N VAL A 289 1.42 7.87 13.10
CA VAL A 289 0.58 7.00 12.25
C VAL A 289 -0.61 7.81 11.73
N VAL A 290 -1.50 7.17 10.97
CA VAL A 290 -2.82 7.73 10.68
C VAL A 290 -3.87 6.97 11.49
N VAL A 291 -4.70 7.70 12.22
CA VAL A 291 -5.83 7.16 13.00
C VAL A 291 -7.14 7.46 12.28
N LEU A 292 -8.14 6.59 12.47
CA LEU A 292 -9.52 6.85 12.10
C LEU A 292 -10.33 7.19 13.37
N THR A 293 -10.54 8.49 13.62
CA THR A 293 -11.16 9.01 14.85
C THR A 293 -12.27 10.01 14.55
N TYR A 294 -13.17 10.24 15.52
CA TYR A 294 -14.18 11.30 15.49
C TYR A 294 -13.61 12.67 15.89
#